data_AF-A0AB39W0U1-F1
#
_entry.id   AF-A0AB39W0U1-F1
#
_cell.length_a   1.000
_cell.length_b   1.000
_cell.length_c   1.000
_cell.angle_alpha   90.00
_cell.angle_beta   90.00
_cell.angle_gamma   90.00
#
_symmetry.space_group_name_H-M   'P 1'
#
loop_
_entity.id
_entity.type
_entity.pdbx_description
1 polymer ?
#
loop_
_entity_poly.entity_id
_entity_poly.type
_entity_poly.pdbx_seq_one_letter_code
_entity_poly.pdbx_strand_id
1 'polypeptide(L)'
;MEREQHELYEYARKRLKQKKRLYFHFVVLFLASLFLFVSTKILNFGINSNWYIWIITIWFFLFLLHFIKVYITDRFMNKNWERDQIDRLVALQQKKIEELQSQITEEPSKLAQ
;
A
#
# COMPACT_ATOMS: atom_id res chain seq x y z
N MET A 1 -27.61 -12.37 -0.10
CA MET A 1 -27.02 -11.98 -1.40
C MET A 1 -26.57 -10.53 -1.45
N GLU A 2 -27.43 -9.50 -1.56
CA GLU A 2 -26.95 -8.11 -1.74
C GLU A 2 -26.16 -7.57 -0.52
N ARG A 3 -26.60 -7.86 0.70
CA ARG A 3 -25.91 -7.46 1.94
C ARG A 3 -24.54 -8.12 2.11
N GLU A 4 -24.42 -9.41 1.80
CA GLU A 4 -23.16 -10.15 1.93
C GLU A 4 -22.12 -9.67 0.92
N GLN A 5 -22.53 -9.41 -0.32
CA GLN A 5 -21.65 -8.83 -1.35
C GLN A 5 -21.16 -7.43 -0.94
N HIS A 6 -22.05 -6.62 -0.34
CA HIS A 6 -21.68 -5.32 0.20
C HIS A 6 -20.65 -5.42 1.34
N GLU A 7 -20.81 -6.37 2.26
CA GLU A 7 -19.87 -6.60 3.36
C GLU A 7 -18.49 -7.08 2.88
N LEU A 8 -18.44 -7.99 1.90
CA LEU A 8 -17.20 -8.45 1.26
C LEU A 8 -16.46 -7.29 0.60
N TYR A 9 -17.20 -6.44 -0.13
CA TYR A 9 -16.65 -5.25 -0.76
C TYR A 9 -16.09 -4.26 0.27
N GLU A 10 -16.83 -3.95 1.33
CA GLU A 10 -16.38 -3.03 2.38
C GLU A 10 -15.14 -3.56 3.12
N TYR A 11 -15.07 -4.88 3.34
CA TYR A 11 -13.87 -5.51 3.88
C TYR A 11 -12.67 -5.36 2.95
N ALA A 12 -12.82 -5.70 1.66
CA ALA A 12 -11.77 -5.59 0.65
C ALA A 12 -11.26 -4.14 0.54
N ARG A 13 -12.17 -3.16 0.56
CA ARG A 13 -11.85 -1.73 0.55
C ARG A 13 -11.03 -1.30 1.78
N LYS A 14 -11.41 -1.73 2.99
CA LYS A 14 -10.65 -1.43 4.22
C LYS A 14 -9.23 -2.01 4.16
N ARG A 15 -9.08 -3.25 3.69
CA ARG A 15 -7.77 -3.90 3.52
C ARG A 15 -6.90 -3.18 2.49
N LEU A 16 -7.50 -2.71 1.39
CA LEU A 16 -6.79 -1.94 0.39
C LEU A 16 -6.23 -0.64 0.97
N LYS A 17 -7.03 0.11 1.74
CA LYS A 17 -6.60 1.36 2.39
C LYS A 17 -5.40 1.15 3.33
N GLN A 18 -5.37 0.03 4.05
CA GLN A 18 -4.22 -0.35 4.89
C GLN A 18 -2.96 -0.59 4.05
N LYS A 19 -3.06 -1.35 2.95
CA LYS A 19 -1.95 -1.59 2.03
C LYS A 19 -1.42 -0.28 1.44
N LYS A 20 -2.30 0.61 0.97
CA LYS A 20 -1.92 1.93 0.45
C LYS A 20 -1.09 2.73 1.46
N ARG A 21 -1.52 2.75 2.73
CA ARG A 21 -0.79 3.44 3.79
C ARG A 21 0.59 2.84 4.01
N LEU A 22 0.70 1.51 4.02
CA LEU A 22 1.99 0.82 4.17
C LEU A 22 2.94 1.15 3.01
N TYR A 23 2.47 1.09 1.77
CA TYR A 23 3.27 1.46 0.60
C TYR A 23 3.74 2.91 0.66
N PHE A 24 2.87 3.84 1.06
CA PHE A 24 3.28 5.23 1.27
C PHE A 24 4.40 5.33 2.31
N HIS A 25 4.28 4.65 3.45
CA HIS A 25 5.35 4.62 4.46
C HIS A 25 6.65 4.02 3.91
N PHE A 26 6.57 2.95 3.12
CA PHE A 26 7.73 2.31 2.51
C PHE A 26 8.46 3.25 1.54
N VAL A 27 7.71 3.96 0.69
CA VAL A 27 8.26 4.97 -0.24
C VAL A 27 8.92 6.12 0.53
N VAL A 28 8.26 6.64 1.56
CA VAL A 28 8.81 7.71 2.41
C VAL A 28 10.10 7.26 3.11
N LEU A 29 10.10 6.05 3.68
CA LEU A 29 11.28 5.49 4.36
C LEU A 29 12.45 5.32 3.40
N PHE A 30 12.19 4.78 2.20
CA PHE A 30 13.22 4.61 1.17
C PHE A 30 13.81 5.95 0.73
N LEU A 31 12.95 6.95 0.49
CA LEU A 31 13.42 8.30 0.15
C LEU A 31 14.19 8.95 1.28
N ALA A 32 13.71 8.85 2.52
CA ALA A 32 14.37 9.41 3.69
C ALA A 32 15.76 8.78 3.88
N SER A 33 15.87 7.46 3.70
CA SER A 33 17.15 6.75 3.75
C SER A 33 18.11 7.24 2.66
N LEU A 34 17.64 7.34 1.41
CA LEU A 34 18.45 7.86 0.30
C LEU A 34 18.88 9.32 0.54
N PHE A 35 17.98 10.14 1.05
CA PHE A 35 18.23 11.53 1.41
C PHE A 35 19.32 11.66 2.47
N LEU A 36 19.25 10.87 3.54
CA LEU A 36 20.26 10.86 4.61
C LEU A 36 21.61 10.38 4.07
N PHE A 37 21.62 9.37 3.19
CA PHE A 37 22.84 8.88 2.56
C PHE A 37 23.52 9.94 1.69
N VAL A 38 22.76 10.59 0.79
CA VAL A 38 23.24 11.67 -0.07
C VAL A 38 23.74 12.85 0.76
N SER A 39 22.96 13.25 1.76
CA SER A 39 23.32 14.30 2.71
C SER A 39 24.68 14.01 3.37
N THR A 40 24.87 12.80 3.88
CA THR A 40 26.09 12.45 4.61
C THR A 40 27.29 12.29 3.69
N LYS A 41 27.13 11.66 2.52
CA LYS A 41 28.25 11.32 1.62
C LYS A 41 28.64 12.42 0.65
N ILE A 42 27.69 13.16 0.09
CA ILE A 42 27.95 14.14 -0.98
C ILE A 42 28.14 15.54 -0.40
N LEU A 43 27.30 15.94 0.56
CA LEU A 43 27.36 17.28 1.14
C LEU A 43 28.37 17.41 2.28
N ASN A 44 29.00 16.29 2.69
CA ASN A 44 30.07 16.22 3.68
C ASN A 44 29.77 17.14 4.87
N PHE A 45 28.56 17.01 5.43
CA PHE A 45 27.96 17.93 6.42
C PHE A 45 28.92 18.19 7.60
N GLY A 46 29.74 19.21 7.44
CA GLY A 46 30.72 19.67 8.42
C GLY A 46 30.17 20.86 9.18
N ILE A 47 30.73 21.12 10.35
CA ILE A 47 30.33 22.20 11.28
C ILE A 47 30.42 23.60 10.61
N ASN A 48 31.16 23.74 9.50
CA ASN A 48 31.29 24.97 8.71
C ASN A 48 30.36 25.06 7.49
N SER A 49 29.42 24.13 7.31
CA SER A 49 28.50 24.18 6.17
C SER A 49 27.55 25.37 6.27
N ASN A 50 27.47 26.15 5.20
CA ASN A 50 26.62 27.32 5.15
C ASN A 50 25.15 26.96 5.44
N TRP A 51 24.51 27.70 6.34
CA TRP A 51 23.15 27.40 6.82
C TRP A 51 22.09 27.31 5.70
N TYR A 52 22.32 27.99 4.57
CA TYR A 52 21.39 28.00 3.45
C TYR A 52 21.36 26.65 2.72
N ILE A 53 22.46 25.89 2.75
CA ILE A 53 22.53 24.55 2.15
C ILE A 53 21.58 23.61 2.89
N TRP A 54 21.50 23.72 4.23
CA TRP A 54 20.54 22.96 5.03
C TRP A 54 19.09 23.28 4.63
N ILE A 55 18.75 24.56 4.52
CA ILE A 55 17.40 25.02 4.16
C ILE A 55 17.01 24.52 2.77
N ILE A 56 17.89 24.69 1.78
CA ILE A 56 17.65 24.24 0.40
C ILE A 56 17.52 22.71 0.34
N THR A 57 18.36 21.99 1.06
CA THR A 57 18.37 20.51 1.08
C THR A 57 17.08 19.95 1.68
N ILE A 58 16.61 20.53 2.81
CA ILE A 58 15.34 20.14 3.43
C ILE A 58 14.16 20.47 2.51
N TRP A 59 14.14 21.67 1.89
CA TRP A 59 13.09 22.04 0.96
C TRP A 59 13.05 21.14 -0.28
N PHE A 60 14.21 20.79 -0.83
CA PHE A 60 14.31 19.87 -1.95
C PHE A 60 13.79 18.47 -1.59
N PHE A 61 14.09 17.98 -0.39
CA PHE A 61 13.57 16.71 0.11
C PHE A 61 12.04 16.71 0.24
N LEU A 62 11.47 17.77 0.84
CA LEU A 62 10.02 17.92 0.94
C LEU A 62 9.36 18.01 -0.44
N PHE A 63 9.98 18.72 -1.38
CA PHE A 63 9.49 18.80 -2.76
C PHE A 63 9.52 17.44 -3.45
N LEU A 64 10.60 16.67 -3.29
CA LEU A 64 10.73 15.33 -3.86
C LEU A 64 9.70 14.36 -3.28
N LEU A 65 9.46 14.41 -1.96
CA LEU A 65 8.40 13.65 -1.31
C LEU A 65 7.02 14.00 -1.88
N HIS A 66 6.71 15.29 -2.02
CA HIS A 66 5.45 15.74 -2.59
C HIS A 66 5.29 15.28 -4.04
N PHE A 67 6.34 15.40 -4.84
CA PHE A 67 6.36 14.96 -6.23
C PHE A 67 6.05 13.47 -6.35
N ILE A 68 6.75 12.61 -5.60
CA ILE A 68 6.54 11.15 -5.66
C ILE A 68 5.16 10.76 -5.12
N LYS A 69 4.67 11.42 -4.08
CA LYS A 69 3.33 11.18 -3.55
C LYS A 69 2.27 11.44 -4.65
N VAL A 70 2.31 12.61 -5.29
CA VAL A 70 1.29 13.04 -6.25
C VAL A 70 1.44 12.34 -7.61
N TYR A 71 2.66 12.25 -8.14
CA TYR A 71 2.89 11.74 -9.50
C TYR A 71 3.04 10.23 -9.59
N ILE A 72 3.58 9.57 -8.57
CA ILE A 72 3.78 8.13 -8.56
C ILE A 72 2.69 7.45 -7.74
N THR A 73 2.62 7.73 -6.43
CA THR A 73 1.72 7.00 -5.52
C THR A 73 0.25 7.20 -5.88
N ASP A 74 -0.19 8.44 -6.06
CA ASP A 74 -1.60 8.74 -6.35
C ASP A 74 -2.00 8.35 -7.78
N ARG A 75 -1.08 8.47 -8.76
CA ARG A 75 -1.31 8.03 -10.14
C ARG A 75 -1.37 6.51 -10.27
N PHE A 76 -0.45 5.80 -9.63
CA PHE A 76 -0.40 4.34 -9.64
C PHE A 76 -1.61 3.75 -8.92
N MET A 77 -1.96 4.30 -7.75
CA MET A 77 -3.10 3.85 -6.95
C MET A 77 -4.38 4.63 -7.28
N ASN A 78 -4.62 4.88 -8.57
CA ASN A 78 -5.82 5.55 -9.04
C ASN A 78 -7.07 4.69 -8.77
N LYS A 79 -8.25 5.27 -9.02
CA LYS A 79 -9.55 4.64 -8.76
C LYS A 79 -9.77 3.34 -9.55
N ASN A 80 -9.16 3.19 -10.73
CA ASN A 80 -9.26 1.97 -11.53
C ASN A 80 -8.43 0.85 -10.91
N TRP A 81 -7.20 1.15 -10.50
CA TRP A 81 -6.37 0.21 -9.75
C TRP A 81 -7.06 -0.22 -8.44
N GLU A 82 -7.74 0.69 -7.75
CA GLU A 82 -8.50 0.32 -6.54
C GLU A 82 -9.60 -0.71 -6.84
N ARG A 83 -10.36 -0.49 -7.92
CA ARG A 83 -11.42 -1.40 -8.33
C ARG A 83 -10.88 -2.78 -8.68
N ASP A 84 -9.85 -2.85 -9.52
CA ASP A 84 -9.20 -4.12 -9.89
C ASP A 84 -8.73 -4.93 -8.66
N GLN A 85 -8.16 -4.25 -7.66
CA GLN A 85 -7.72 -4.92 -6.44
C GLN A 85 -8.89 -5.42 -5.60
N ILE A 86 -9.97 -4.63 -5.50
CA ILE A 86 -11.17 -5.03 -4.77
C ILE A 86 -11.85 -6.22 -5.46
N ASP A 87 -12.03 -6.15 -6.77
CA ASP A 87 -12.68 -7.22 -7.55
C ASP A 87 -11.89 -8.53 -7.44
N ARG A 88 -10.54 -8.45 -7.51
CA ARG A 88 -9.67 -9.60 -7.25
C ARG A 88 -9.83 -10.17 -5.84
N LEU A 89 -9.92 -9.31 -4.82
CA LEU A 89 -10.10 -9.73 -3.42
C LEU A 89 -11.47 -10.40 -3.21
N VAL A 90 -12.53 -9.81 -3.75
CA VAL A 90 -13.89 -10.36 -3.67
C VAL A 90 -13.98 -11.71 -4.38
N ALA A 91 -13.40 -11.83 -5.58
CA ALA A 91 -13.35 -13.10 -6.32
C ALA A 91 -12.62 -14.21 -5.55
N LEU A 92 -11.52 -13.87 -4.86
CA LEU A 92 -10.79 -14.82 -4.01
C LEU A 92 -11.61 -15.24 -2.79
N GLN A 93 -12.33 -14.31 -2.16
CA GLN A 93 -13.20 -14.61 -1.04
C GLN A 93 -14.36 -15.52 -1.47
N GLN A 94 -14.98 -15.24 -2.61
CA GLN A 94 -16.07 -16.05 -3.15
C GLN A 94 -15.62 -17.49 -3.44
N LYS A 95 -14.48 -17.66 -4.10
CA LYS A 95 -13.88 -19.00 -4.32
C LYS A 95 -13.61 -19.75 -3.02
N LYS A 96 -13.12 -19.05 -1.99
CA LYS A 96 -12.85 -19.68 -0.69
C LYS A 96 -14.15 -20.12 0.01
N ILE A 97 -15.22 -19.35 -0.13
CA ILE A 97 -16.55 -19.72 0.39
C ILE A 97 -17.06 -20.98 -0.31
N GLU A 98 -16.95 -21.05 -1.64
CA GLU A 98 -17.35 -22.23 -2.43
C GLU A 98 -16.56 -23.49 -2.03
N GLU A 99 -15.24 -23.37 -1.85
CA GLU A 99 -14.37 -24.46 -1.41
C GLU A 99 -14.74 -24.96 0.01
N LEU A 100 -15.07 -24.03 0.92
CA LEU A 100 -15.51 -24.39 2.27
C LEU A 100 -16.89 -25.06 2.25
N GLN A 101 -17.81 -24.61 1.39
CA GLN A 101 -19.12 -25.24 1.22
C GLN A 101 -19.00 -26.66 0.66
N SER A 102 -18.10 -26.91 -0.30
CA SER A 102 -17.86 -28.25 -0.82
C SER A 102 -17.26 -29.17 0.24
N GLN A 103 -16.31 -28.68 1.04
CA GLN A 103 -15.72 -29.45 2.16
C GLN A 103 -16.76 -29.82 3.22
N ILE A 104 -17.63 -28.89 3.61
CA ILE A 104 -18.73 -29.13 4.57
C ILE A 104 -19.76 -30.12 4.02
N THR A 105 -19.95 -30.20 2.70
CA THR A 105 -20.88 -31.15 2.07
C THR A 105 -20.26 -32.55 1.95
N GLU A 106 -18.95 -32.64 1.73
CA GLU A 106 -18.22 -33.92 1.65
C GLU A 106 -17.92 -34.56 3.01
N GLU A 107 -17.66 -33.78 4.06
CA GLU A 107 -17.39 -34.32 5.41
C GLU A 107 -18.52 -35.22 5.98
N PRO A 108 -19.81 -34.85 5.97
CA PRO A 108 -20.89 -35.71 6.45
C PRO A 108 -21.08 -36.96 5.57
N SER A 109 -20.71 -36.91 4.28
CA SER A 109 -20.72 -38.08 3.38
C SER A 109 -19.61 -39.08 3.72
N LYS A 110 -18.46 -38.62 4.24
CA LYS A 110 -17.33 -39.47 4.63
C LYS A 110 -17.45 -40.05 6.02
N LEU A 111 -18.26 -39.45 6.90
CA LEU A 111 -18.57 -39.96 8.25
C LEU A 111 -19.75 -40.95 8.27
N ALA A 112 -20.54 -41.01 7.19
CA ALA A 112 -21.67 -41.93 7.04
C ALA A 112 -21.33 -43.23 6.27
N GLN A 113 -20.06 -43.42 5.88
CA GLN A 113 -19.48 -44.67 5.34
C GLN A 113 -18.55 -45.30 6.37
#